data_AF-A0A4S2H1R0-F1
#
_entry.id   AF-A0A4S2H1R0-F1
#
_cell.length_a   1.000
_cell.length_b   1.000
_cell.length_c   1.000
_cell.angle_alpha   90.00
_cell.angle_beta   90.00
_cell.angle_gamma   90.00
#
_symmetry.space_group_name_H-M   'P 1'
#
loop_
_entity.id
_entity.type
_entity.pdbx_description
1 polymer ?
#
loop_
_entity_poly.entity_id
_entity_poly.type
_entity_poly.pdbx_seq_one_letter_code
_entity_poly.pdbx_strand_id
1 'polypeptide(L)' 'MLADKRVVIRAKSSLSFAGEIKKYTNDSKGILLKPSERSEIKIWFPMDEIECIIYPNGEVKKGEELVW' A
#
# COMPACT_ATOMS: atom_id res chain seq x y z
N MET A 1 7.35 0.46 -13.12
CA MET A 1 7.37 -0.97 -12.75
C MET A 1 7.77 -1.07 -11.27
N LEU A 2 6.81 -1.29 -10.37
CA LEU A 2 7.01 -1.35 -8.90
C LEU A 2 6.54 -2.68 -8.28
N ALA A 3 6.30 -3.70 -9.10
CA ALA A 3 5.53 -4.89 -8.75
C ALA A 3 6.10 -5.76 -7.60
N ASP A 4 7.32 -5.50 -7.12
CA ASP A 4 8.01 -6.40 -6.17
C ASP A 4 8.58 -5.71 -4.93
N LYS A 5 8.23 -4.44 -4.66
CA LYS A 5 8.74 -3.77 -3.45
C LYS A 5 7.80 -3.98 -2.27
N ARG A 6 8.28 -4.70 -1.25
CA ARG A 6 7.63 -4.79 0.07
C ARG A 6 7.61 -3.40 0.69
N VAL A 7 6.42 -2.88 0.99
CA VAL A 7 6.22 -1.57 1.62
C VAL A 7 5.50 -1.74 2.96
N VAL A 8 5.48 -0.68 3.76
CA VAL A 8 4.53 -0.54 4.87
C VAL A 8 3.47 0.48 4.48
N ILE A 9 2.20 0.09 4.56
CA ILE A 9 1.07 1.01 4.46
C ILE A 9 0.65 1.37 5.89
N ARG A 10 0.63 2.66 6.22
CA ARG A 10 0.01 3.17 7.44
C ARG A 10 -1.36 3.74 7.08
N ALA A 11 -2.39 3.21 7.71
CA ALA A 11 -3.75 3.71 7.60
C ALA A 11 -4.00 4.83 8.61
N LYS A 12 -4.98 5.69 8.32
CA LYS A 12 -5.43 6.77 9.22
C LYS A 12 -5.93 6.25 10.57
N SER A 13 -6.39 5.00 10.62
CA SER A 13 -6.76 4.28 11.85
C SER A 13 -5.56 3.89 12.74
N SER A 14 -4.35 4.36 12.44
CA SER A 14 -3.10 4.03 13.13
C SER A 14 -2.66 2.57 13.02
N LEU A 15 -3.33 1.77 12.21
CA LEU A 15 -2.90 0.43 11.84
C LEU A 15 -1.86 0.48 10.72
N SER A 16 -0.88 -0.41 10.79
CA SER A 16 0.18 -0.54 9.79
C SER A 16 0.30 -1.97 9.32
N PHE A 17 0.46 -2.16 8.01
CA PHE A 17 0.63 -3.47 7.40
C PHE A 17 1.81 -3.47 6.43
N ALA A 18 2.64 -4.50 6.52
CA ALA A 18 3.76 -4.71 5.61
C ALA A 18 3.40 -5.74 4.55
N GLY A 19 3.72 -5.48 3.28
CA GLY A 19 3.43 -6.41 2.20
C GLY A 19 3.82 -5.89 0.83
N GLU A 20 3.50 -6.67 -0.19
CA GLU A 20 3.71 -6.33 -1.60
C GLU A 20 2.44 -5.72 -2.20
N ILE A 21 2.59 -4.65 -2.96
CA ILE A 21 1.47 -4.05 -3.70
C ILE A 21 1.21 -4.91 -4.95
N LYS A 22 0.04 -5.55 -5.04
CA LYS A 22 -0.30 -6.47 -6.15
C LYS A 22 -1.14 -5.84 -7.24
N LYS A 23 -1.96 -4.84 -6.94
CA LYS A 23 -2.78 -4.16 -7.94
C LYS A 23 -3.14 -2.75 -7.49
N TYR A 24 -3.05 -1.82 -8.44
CA TYR A 24 -3.76 -0.55 -8.44
C TYR A 24 -4.98 -0.75 -9.34
N THR A 25 -6.17 -0.46 -8.85
CA THR A 25 -7.36 -0.47 -9.70
C THR A 25 -7.66 0.97 -10.08
N ASN A 26 -7.52 1.33 -11.36
CA ASN A 26 -7.83 2.67 -11.85
C ASN A 26 -9.29 3.08 -11.58
N ASP A 27 -10.20 2.10 -11.47
CA ASP A 27 -11.63 2.35 -11.28
C ASP A 27 -12.06 2.43 -9.81
N SER A 28 -11.19 2.00 -8.89
CA SER A 28 -11.39 2.09 -7.45
C SER A 28 -10.08 2.54 -6.81
N LYS A 29 -10.00 3.82 -6.46
CA LYS A 29 -8.81 4.49 -5.91
C LYS A 29 -8.34 3.78 -4.64
N GLY A 30 -7.49 2.77 -4.75
CA GLY A 30 -6.99 2.01 -3.61
C GLY A 30 -5.85 1.06 -3.95
N ILE A 31 -5.27 0.49 -2.91
CA ILE A 31 -4.11 -0.39 -2.98
C ILE A 31 -4.50 -1.77 -2.46
N LEU A 32 -4.23 -2.79 -3.28
CA LEU A 32 -4.29 -4.18 -2.84
C LEU A 32 -2.92 -4.63 -2.33
N LEU A 33 -2.82 -4.85 -1.02
CA LEU A 33 -1.60 -5.31 -0.35
C LEU A 33 -1.68 -6.81 -0.06
N LYS A 34 -0.59 -7.53 -0.35
CA LYS A 34 -0.40 -8.93 0.02
C LYS A 34 0.69 -9.04 1.08
N PRO A 35 0.40 -9.46 2.34
CA PRO A 35 1.41 -9.47 3.40
C PRO A 35 2.62 -10.39 3.13
N SER A 36 2.41 -11.48 2.39
CA SER A 36 3.44 -12.38 1.90
C SER A 36 2.98 -13.12 0.65
N GLU A 37 3.91 -13.56 -0.20
CA GLU A 37 3.60 -14.31 -1.43
C GLU A 37 2.78 -15.58 -1.18
N ARG A 38 3.00 -16.26 -0.05
CA ARG A 38 2.32 -17.51 0.32
C ARG A 38 0.99 -17.31 1.06
N SER A 39 0.64 -16.06 1.40
CA SER A 39 -0.61 -15.78 2.09
C SER A 39 -1.77 -15.74 1.10
N GLU A 40 -2.90 -16.32 1.44
CA GLU A 40 -4.16 -16.08 0.71
C GLU A 40 -4.85 -14.79 1.14
N ILE A 41 -4.32 -14.11 2.17
CA ILE A 41 -4.84 -12.84 2.66
C ILE A 41 -4.46 -11.72 1.68
N LYS A 42 -5.47 -10.96 1.26
CA LYS A 42 -5.33 -9.73 0.49
C LYS A 42 -6.02 -8.61 1.26
N ILE A 43 -5.32 -7.52 1.50
CA ILE A 43 -5.83 -6.38 2.25
C ILE A 43 -6.07 -5.25 1.26
N TRP A 44 -7.31 -4.79 1.20
CA TRP A 44 -7.70 -3.64 0.39
C TRP A 44 -7.60 -2.37 1.21
N PHE A 45 -6.83 -1.40 0.73
CA PHE A 45 -6.73 -0.06 1.30
C PHE A 45 -7.37 0.96 0.37
N PRO A 46 -8.54 1.51 0.71
CA PRO A 46 -9.05 2.71 0.06
C PRO A 46 -8.03 3.86 0.15
N MET A 47 -7.81 4.62 -0.93
CA MET A 47 -6.78 5.69 -0.93
C MET A 47 -7.03 6.75 0.12
N ASP A 48 -8.29 7.05 0.42
CA ASP A 48 -8.70 7.98 1.46
C ASP A 48 -8.43 7.47 2.89
N GLU A 49 -8.19 6.17 3.07
CA GLU A 49 -7.81 5.58 4.35
C GLU A 49 -6.28 5.47 4.54
N ILE A 50 -5.49 5.73 3.49
CA ILE A 50 -4.03 5.68 3.56
C ILE A 50 -3.50 7.01 4.09
N GLU A 51 -2.75 6.95 5.19
CA GLU A 51 -1.99 8.09 5.69
C GLU A 51 -0.65 8.22 4.95
N CYS A 52 0.08 7.11 4.83
CA CYS A 52 1.36 7.08 4.11
C CYS A 52 1.78 5.68 3.65
N ILE A 53 2.72 5.66 2.69
CA ILE A 53 3.45 4.46 2.28
C ILE A 53 4.93 4.67 2.60
N ILE A 54 5.52 3.71 3.32
CA ILE A 54 6.94 3.70 3.68
C ILE A 54 7.64 2.63 2.83
N TYR A 55 8.63 3.06 2.06
CA TYR A 55 9.42 2.22 1.17
C TYR A 55 10.67 1.65 1.87
N PRO A 56 11.27 0.57 1.35
CA PRO A 56 12.48 -0.04 1.94
C PRO A 56 13.68 0.90 2.10
N ASN A 57 13.77 1.94 1.26
CA ASN A 57 14.81 2.96 1.33
C ASN A 57 14.53 4.03 2.40
N GLY A 58 13.45 3.91 3.18
CA GLY A 58 13.01 4.89 4.16
C GLY A 58 12.24 6.08 3.56
N GLU A 59 12.04 6.12 2.24
CA GLU A 59 11.20 7.12 1.59
C GLU A 59 9.75 6.97 2.08
N VAL A 60 9.11 8.10 2.36
CA VAL A 60 7.72 8.15 2.82
C VAL A 60 6.92 8.99 1.83
N LYS A 61 5.89 8.40 1.23
CA LYS A 61 4.94 9.12 0.36
C LYS A 61 3.63 9.38 1.10
N LYS A 62 3.11 10.60 0.98
CA LYS A 62 1.86 11.05 1.63
C LYS A 62 0.99 11.89 0.71
N GLY A 63 -0.32 11.89 0.96
CA GLY A 63 -1.26 12.80 0.29
C GLY A 63 -1.16 12.77 -1.24
N GLU A 64 -0.87 13.91 -1.85
CA GLU A 64 -0.75 14.07 -3.31
C GLU A 64 0.46 13.33 -3.91
N GLU A 65 1.45 12.93 -3.12
CA GLU A 65 2.56 12.08 -3.59
C GLU A 65 2.14 10.62 -3.77
N LEU A 66 0.95 10.26 -3.27
CA LEU A 66 0.32 8.96 -3.50
C LEU A 66 -0.45 8.94 -4.82
N VAL A 67 -0.27 9.93 -5.71
CA VAL A 67 -0.91 9.96 -7.03
C VAL A 67 -0.16 9.02 -7.99
N TRP A 68 -0.91 8.08 -8.58
CA TRP A 68 -0.45 7.08 -9.55
C TRP A 68 -1.39 7.03 -10.74
#